data_AF-A0A9E1IMS9-F1
#
_entry.id   AF-A0A9E1IMS9-F1
#
_cell.length_a   1.000
_cell.length_b   1.000
_cell.length_c   1.000
_cell.angle_alpha   90.00
_cell.angle_beta   90.00
_cell.angle_gamma   90.00
#
_symmetry.space_group_name_H-M   'P 1'
#
loop_
_entity.id
_entity.type
_entity.pdbx_description
1 polymer ?
#
loop_
_entity_poly.entity_id
_entity_poly.type
_entity_poly.pdbx_seq_one_letter_code
_entity_poly.pdbx_strand_id
1 'polypeptide(L)'
;MSHTDGLLWGTLRFHSDAEPTVLSGDSYSSGSHLQYVDISGAGDSGLTTAASMLLVEDTKVHDCEGIDGGGIDVRGGALELREVEVNSNHASGDGGGIFTQGDLDLFYCHVDDNHAGHYGGGISQRSGELTMTGGRLFGNDLPACLDNDGRKGAGLYLSGFAAQLESVTVRSNGIDGDGSTCTSGTMAGAGIWSDVQSLIVSNKVIRDGNVQGLAFKLY
;
A
#
# COMPACT_ATOMS: atom_id res chain seq x y z
N MET A 1 -2.65 -26.67 4.21
CA MET A 1 -1.31 -26.90 4.79
C MET A 1 -0.69 -25.52 4.91
N SER A 2 -0.60 -24.96 6.11
CA SER A 2 0.13 -23.71 6.35
C SER A 2 1.61 -23.99 6.13
N HIS A 3 2.23 -23.34 5.15
CA HIS A 3 3.69 -23.29 5.08
C HIS A 3 4.15 -22.17 6.02
N THR A 4 5.00 -22.49 6.98
CA THR A 4 5.63 -21.54 7.88
C THR A 4 7.08 -21.34 7.47
N ASP A 5 7.45 -20.06 7.34
CA ASP A 5 8.79 -19.48 7.34
C ASP A 5 9.85 -20.20 6.50
N GLY A 6 9.92 -19.84 5.22
CA GLY A 6 11.07 -20.17 4.38
C GLY A 6 11.23 -19.18 3.24
N LEU A 7 12.46 -18.73 2.99
CA LEU A 7 12.81 -18.04 1.74
C LEU A 7 12.36 -18.93 0.57
N LEU A 8 11.28 -18.54 -0.12
CA LEU A 8 10.77 -19.26 -1.28
C LEU A 8 11.66 -18.91 -2.48
N TRP A 9 12.46 -19.88 -2.94
CA TRP A 9 13.26 -19.78 -4.16
C TRP A 9 12.44 -20.30 -5.34
N GLY A 10 11.98 -19.41 -6.22
CA GLY A 10 11.37 -19.78 -7.51
C GLY A 10 9.97 -19.20 -7.76
N THR A 11 9.35 -19.65 -8.85
CA THR A 11 7.98 -19.28 -9.23
C THR A 11 7.00 -20.21 -8.52
N LEU A 12 6.21 -19.67 -7.59
CA LEU A 12 5.14 -20.38 -6.91
C LEU A 12 3.81 -20.07 -7.62
N ARG A 13 3.39 -20.96 -8.52
CA ARG A 13 2.10 -20.84 -9.22
C ARG A 13 1.13 -21.90 -8.74
N PHE A 14 0.00 -21.46 -8.20
CA PHE A 14 -1.14 -22.33 -7.98
C PHE A 14 -2.19 -22.11 -9.08
N HIS A 15 -2.93 -23.16 -9.44
CA HIS A 15 -3.96 -23.07 -10.48
C HIS A 15 -5.26 -22.51 -9.91
N SER A 16 -5.98 -21.72 -10.72
CA SER A 16 -7.23 -21.01 -10.40
C SER A 16 -8.40 -21.87 -9.91
N ASP A 17 -8.28 -23.19 -10.04
CA ASP A 17 -9.34 -24.17 -9.75
C ASP A 17 -9.13 -24.84 -8.38
N ALA A 18 -8.04 -24.52 -7.68
CA ALA A 18 -7.77 -24.98 -6.32
C ALA A 18 -8.23 -23.93 -5.29
N GLU A 19 -8.41 -24.32 -4.03
CA GLU A 19 -8.51 -23.32 -2.95
C GLU A 19 -7.16 -22.57 -2.84
N PRO A 20 -7.15 -21.24 -2.60
CA PRO A 20 -5.92 -20.48 -2.51
C PRO A 20 -5.04 -21.01 -1.37
N THR A 21 -3.72 -21.03 -1.59
CA THR A 21 -2.77 -21.44 -0.57
C THR A 21 -2.61 -20.31 0.44
N VAL A 22 -2.88 -20.60 1.72
CA VAL A 22 -2.70 -19.64 2.82
C VAL A 22 -1.23 -19.62 3.28
N LEU A 23 -0.59 -18.45 3.21
CA LEU A 23 0.77 -18.16 3.67
C LEU A 23 0.75 -17.08 4.76
N SER A 24 1.79 -17.04 5.60
CA SER A 24 1.92 -16.05 6.68
C SER A 24 3.39 -15.69 6.92
N GLY A 25 3.78 -14.43 6.71
CA GLY A 25 5.09 -13.91 7.17
C GLY A 25 6.29 -14.23 6.26
N ASP A 26 6.05 -14.53 4.98
CA ASP A 26 7.11 -15.03 4.11
C ASP A 26 7.95 -13.92 3.45
N SER A 27 9.25 -14.20 3.31
CA SER A 27 10.21 -13.35 2.58
C SER A 27 10.52 -13.91 1.20
N TYR A 28 10.39 -13.07 0.17
CA TYR A 28 10.55 -13.49 -1.23
C TYR A 28 11.77 -12.87 -1.90
N SER A 29 12.46 -13.67 -2.71
CA SER A 29 13.70 -13.28 -3.40
C SER A 29 13.48 -12.80 -4.85
N SER A 30 14.49 -12.19 -5.45
CA SER A 30 14.47 -11.72 -6.85
C SER A 30 14.15 -12.81 -7.86
N GLY A 31 13.21 -12.52 -8.76
CA GLY A 31 12.75 -13.45 -9.79
C GLY A 31 11.68 -14.43 -9.30
N SER A 32 11.21 -14.28 -8.05
CA SER A 32 10.02 -14.99 -7.58
C SER A 32 8.77 -14.44 -8.28
N HIS A 33 7.80 -15.31 -8.49
CA HIS A 33 6.48 -14.95 -8.98
C HIS A 33 5.47 -15.69 -8.13
N LEU A 34 4.63 -14.94 -7.43
CA LEU A 34 3.51 -15.46 -6.64
C LEU A 34 2.22 -15.30 -7.42
N GLN A 35 1.50 -16.39 -7.59
CA GLN A 35 0.20 -16.34 -8.24
C GLN A 35 -0.80 -17.22 -7.48
N TYR A 36 -2.00 -16.67 -7.27
CA TYR A 36 -3.13 -17.39 -6.69
C TYR A 36 -2.88 -17.83 -5.24
N VAL A 37 -2.49 -16.86 -4.40
CA VAL A 37 -2.12 -17.04 -3.00
C VAL A 37 -3.03 -16.19 -2.11
N ASP A 38 -3.30 -16.68 -0.90
CA ASP A 38 -3.91 -15.91 0.17
C ASP A 38 -2.86 -15.72 1.28
N ILE A 39 -2.55 -14.48 1.64
CA ILE A 39 -1.55 -14.16 2.66
C ILE A 39 -2.27 -13.48 3.81
N SER A 40 -2.30 -14.14 4.97
CA SER A 40 -3.03 -13.60 6.12
C SER A 40 -2.51 -13.99 7.50
N GLY A 41 -2.84 -13.16 8.51
CA GLY A 41 -2.56 -13.43 9.92
C GLY A 41 -1.08 -13.35 10.31
N ALA A 42 -0.23 -12.72 9.49
CA ALA A 42 1.17 -12.52 9.81
C ALA A 42 1.33 -11.40 10.86
N GLY A 43 2.24 -11.58 11.83
CA GLY A 43 2.55 -10.56 12.84
C GLY A 43 3.73 -9.64 12.50
N ASP A 44 4.49 -9.98 11.44
CA ASP A 44 5.69 -9.29 10.97
C ASP A 44 5.62 -9.05 9.45
N SER A 45 4.52 -8.44 9.00
CA SER A 45 4.13 -8.21 7.61
C SER A 45 3.74 -9.48 6.84
N GLY A 46 2.70 -9.38 6.00
CA GLY A 46 2.25 -10.52 5.19
C GLY A 46 3.30 -10.98 4.17
N LEU A 47 3.88 -10.02 3.45
CA LEU A 47 4.89 -10.24 2.42
C LEU A 47 6.06 -9.27 2.63
N THR A 48 7.27 -9.79 2.76
CA THR A 48 8.48 -8.96 2.81
C THR A 48 9.39 -9.22 1.60
N THR A 49 9.93 -8.16 0.99
CA THR A 49 10.89 -8.30 -0.11
C THR A 49 11.93 -7.18 -0.15
N ALA A 50 13.15 -7.56 -0.54
CA ALA A 50 14.23 -6.65 -0.95
C ALA A 50 14.77 -7.04 -2.34
N ALA A 51 13.99 -7.83 -3.07
CA ALA A 51 14.30 -8.38 -4.37
C ALA A 51 14.43 -7.30 -5.46
N SER A 52 15.34 -7.49 -6.42
CA SER A 52 15.42 -6.60 -7.59
C SER A 52 14.12 -6.53 -8.39
N MET A 53 13.34 -7.62 -8.45
CA MET A 53 12.00 -7.68 -9.03
C MET A 53 11.20 -8.85 -8.41
N LEU A 54 9.99 -8.57 -7.96
CA LEU A 54 8.98 -9.55 -7.54
C LEU A 54 7.68 -9.26 -8.29
N LEU A 55 7.08 -10.29 -8.89
CA LEU A 55 5.75 -10.22 -9.51
C LEU A 55 4.75 -10.97 -8.62
N VAL A 56 3.61 -10.33 -8.33
CA VAL A 56 2.49 -10.95 -7.62
C VAL A 56 1.22 -10.76 -8.44
N GLU A 57 0.56 -11.86 -8.79
CA GLU A 57 -0.69 -11.88 -9.57
C GLU A 57 -1.80 -12.60 -8.78
N ASP A 58 -3.06 -12.17 -8.93
CA ASP A 58 -4.25 -12.90 -8.42
C ASP A 58 -4.17 -13.29 -6.94
N THR A 59 -3.68 -12.39 -6.09
CA THR A 59 -3.34 -12.68 -4.69
C THR A 59 -4.12 -11.78 -3.73
N LYS A 60 -4.41 -12.30 -2.53
CA LYS A 60 -4.95 -11.50 -1.43
C LYS A 60 -3.93 -11.39 -0.32
N VAL A 61 -3.78 -10.20 0.25
CA VAL A 61 -2.96 -9.93 1.42
C VAL A 61 -3.81 -9.20 2.45
N HIS A 62 -4.17 -9.88 3.53
CA HIS A 62 -5.12 -9.33 4.49
C HIS A 62 -4.91 -9.76 5.93
N ASP A 63 -5.48 -8.99 6.86
CA ASP A 63 -5.40 -9.27 8.31
C ASP A 63 -3.96 -9.53 8.79
N CYS A 64 -2.99 -8.83 8.21
CA CYS A 64 -1.59 -8.87 8.63
C CYS A 64 -1.23 -7.63 9.44
N GLU A 65 -0.31 -7.81 10.38
CA GLU A 65 0.25 -6.77 11.22
C GLU A 65 1.74 -6.59 10.91
N GLY A 66 2.25 -5.37 11.03
CA GLY A 66 3.67 -5.09 10.84
C GLY A 66 4.13 -3.78 11.48
N ILE A 67 5.44 -3.55 11.45
CA ILE A 67 6.01 -2.24 11.82
C ILE A 67 5.76 -1.27 10.67
N ASP A 68 6.29 -1.57 9.49
CA ASP A 68 5.99 -0.87 8.25
C ASP A 68 5.45 -1.90 7.26
N GLY A 69 4.49 -1.54 6.42
CA GLY A 69 3.97 -2.47 5.42
C GLY A 69 3.21 -3.62 6.07
N GLY A 70 2.10 -3.36 6.74
CA GLY A 70 1.34 -4.39 7.48
C GLY A 70 0.98 -5.57 6.59
N GLY A 71 0.54 -5.30 5.35
CA GLY A 71 0.38 -6.31 4.32
C GLY A 71 1.70 -6.61 3.62
N ILE A 72 2.32 -5.60 3.02
CA ILE A 72 3.50 -5.75 2.15
C ILE A 72 4.58 -4.74 2.54
N ASP A 73 5.78 -5.24 2.82
CA ASP A 73 6.97 -4.44 3.11
C ASP A 73 8.06 -4.62 2.04
N VAL A 74 8.31 -3.57 1.26
CA VAL A 74 9.35 -3.51 0.22
C VAL A 74 10.50 -2.61 0.67
N ARG A 75 11.63 -3.21 1.04
CA ARG A 75 12.84 -2.48 1.50
C ARG A 75 13.79 -2.07 0.37
N GLY A 76 13.46 -2.42 -0.87
CA GLY A 76 14.22 -2.02 -2.07
C GLY A 76 13.90 -2.89 -3.28
N GLY A 77 14.38 -2.46 -4.45
CA GLY A 77 14.12 -3.13 -5.74
C GLY A 77 12.77 -2.74 -6.35
N ALA A 78 12.12 -3.65 -7.08
CA ALA A 78 10.85 -3.38 -7.74
C ALA A 78 9.79 -4.43 -7.37
N LEU A 79 8.57 -3.99 -7.09
CA LEU A 79 7.40 -4.84 -6.88
C LEU A 79 6.34 -4.53 -7.93
N GLU A 80 5.90 -5.55 -8.65
CA GLU A 80 4.77 -5.47 -9.56
C GLU A 80 3.60 -6.30 -9.01
N LEU A 81 2.46 -5.66 -8.81
CA LEU A 81 1.21 -6.26 -8.37
C LEU A 81 0.18 -6.19 -9.51
N ARG A 82 -0.49 -7.31 -9.79
CA ARG A 82 -1.58 -7.36 -10.78
C ARG A 82 -2.78 -8.09 -10.23
N GLU A 83 -3.94 -7.43 -10.26
CA GLU A 83 -5.20 -8.01 -9.76
C GLU A 83 -5.07 -8.50 -8.30
N VAL A 84 -4.31 -7.75 -7.49
CA VAL A 84 -4.07 -8.05 -6.08
C VAL A 84 -5.00 -7.23 -5.19
N GLU A 85 -5.53 -7.87 -4.15
CA GLU A 85 -6.26 -7.22 -3.07
C GLU A 85 -5.36 -7.13 -1.82
N VAL A 86 -5.11 -5.92 -1.33
CA VAL A 86 -4.37 -5.67 -0.08
C VAL A 86 -5.33 -4.97 0.88
N ASN A 87 -5.87 -5.70 1.86
CA ASN A 87 -6.94 -5.16 2.69
C ASN A 87 -6.85 -5.50 4.17
N SER A 88 -7.41 -4.63 5.01
CA SER A 88 -7.53 -4.91 6.46
C SER A 88 -6.19 -5.20 7.14
N ASN A 89 -5.10 -4.63 6.62
CA ASN A 89 -3.78 -4.77 7.21
C ASN A 89 -3.46 -3.58 8.12
N HIS A 90 -2.62 -3.82 9.12
CA HIS A 90 -2.27 -2.85 10.15
C HIS A 90 -0.75 -2.68 10.25
N ALA A 91 -0.27 -1.46 10.08
CA ALA A 91 1.11 -1.08 10.39
C ALA A 91 1.13 -0.16 11.61
N SER A 92 1.99 -0.46 12.59
CA SER A 92 2.22 0.47 13.72
C SER A 92 3.01 1.72 13.31
N GLY A 93 3.72 1.66 12.19
CA GLY A 93 4.47 2.74 11.53
C GLY A 93 3.78 3.20 10.24
N ASP A 94 4.43 2.97 9.10
CA ASP A 94 3.98 3.47 7.79
C ASP A 94 3.43 2.37 6.87
N GLY A 95 2.51 2.73 5.96
CA GLY A 95 2.07 1.81 4.91
C GLY A 95 1.25 0.66 5.48
N GLY A 96 0.02 0.94 5.91
CA GLY A 96 -0.84 -0.08 6.55
C GLY A 96 -1.04 -1.28 5.64
N GLY A 97 -1.35 -1.02 4.37
CA GLY A 97 -1.36 -2.02 3.33
C GLY A 97 0.04 -2.27 2.80
N ILE A 98 0.66 -1.24 2.21
CA ILE A 98 1.94 -1.36 1.51
C ILE A 98 2.91 -0.27 1.95
N PHE A 99 4.09 -0.67 2.37
CA PHE A 99 5.25 0.21 2.49
C PHE A 99 6.27 -0.12 1.39
N THR A 100 6.80 0.90 0.74
CA THR A 100 7.87 0.71 -0.24
C THR A 100 8.94 1.80 -0.21
N GLN A 101 10.18 1.34 -0.33
CA GLN A 101 11.37 2.15 -0.64
C GLN A 101 11.93 1.85 -2.05
N GLY A 102 11.29 0.95 -2.79
CA GLY A 102 11.60 0.60 -4.17
C GLY A 102 10.51 1.07 -5.14
N ASP A 103 10.67 0.70 -6.41
CA ASP A 103 9.66 0.95 -7.44
C ASP A 103 8.43 0.07 -7.17
N LEU A 104 7.24 0.63 -7.36
CA LEU A 104 5.98 -0.05 -7.12
C LEU A 104 5.01 0.18 -8.28
N ASP A 105 4.70 -0.89 -8.99
CA ASP A 105 3.73 -0.90 -10.08
C ASP A 105 2.49 -1.71 -9.67
N LEU A 106 1.32 -1.08 -9.72
CA LEU A 106 0.04 -1.71 -9.43
C LEU A 106 -0.87 -1.66 -10.67
N PHE A 107 -1.36 -2.82 -11.10
CA PHE A 107 -2.32 -2.94 -12.19
C PHE A 107 -3.61 -3.57 -11.68
N TYR A 108 -4.71 -2.81 -11.75
CA TYR A 108 -6.05 -3.25 -11.33
C TYR A 108 -6.09 -3.78 -9.88
N CYS A 109 -5.26 -3.21 -9.00
CA CYS A 109 -5.19 -3.63 -7.60
C CYS A 109 -6.13 -2.82 -6.69
N HIS A 110 -6.55 -3.42 -5.59
CA HIS A 110 -7.37 -2.80 -4.57
C HIS A 110 -6.60 -2.72 -3.27
N VAL A 111 -6.37 -1.51 -2.74
CA VAL A 111 -5.73 -1.30 -1.44
C VAL A 111 -6.75 -0.64 -0.52
N ASP A 112 -7.38 -1.46 0.32
CA ASP A 112 -8.63 -1.12 0.97
C ASP A 112 -8.61 -1.33 2.48
N ASP A 113 -9.23 -0.44 3.24
CA ASP A 113 -9.47 -0.61 4.68
C ASP A 113 -8.19 -0.95 5.48
N ASN A 114 -7.04 -0.41 5.06
CA ASN A 114 -5.77 -0.59 5.75
C ASN A 114 -5.46 0.59 6.67
N HIS A 115 -4.77 0.30 7.77
CA HIS A 115 -4.46 1.25 8.83
C HIS A 115 -2.96 1.40 9.07
N ALA A 116 -2.47 2.63 9.17
CA ALA A 116 -1.09 2.90 9.57
C ALA A 116 -1.02 3.86 10.77
N GLY A 117 -0.04 3.69 11.65
CA GLY A 117 0.15 4.59 12.78
C GLY A 117 0.54 6.01 12.38
N HIS A 118 1.31 6.18 11.30
CA HIS A 118 1.96 7.46 10.95
C HIS A 118 1.59 8.01 9.56
N TYR A 119 2.02 7.34 8.47
CA TYR A 119 1.82 7.81 7.08
C TYR A 119 1.33 6.68 6.17
N GLY A 120 0.49 7.00 5.19
CA GLY A 120 0.10 6.01 4.18
C GLY A 120 -0.74 4.87 4.78
N GLY A 121 -1.97 5.13 5.22
CA GLY A 121 -2.85 4.06 5.71
C GLY A 121 -2.98 2.94 4.68
N GLY A 122 -3.18 3.29 3.42
CA GLY A 122 -3.11 2.36 2.29
C GLY A 122 -1.66 2.11 1.86
N ILE A 123 -1.04 3.12 1.23
CA ILE A 123 0.31 3.01 0.67
C ILE A 123 1.20 4.13 1.20
N SER A 124 2.40 3.78 1.65
CA SER A 124 3.49 4.72 1.94
C SER A 124 4.68 4.46 1.03
N GLN A 125 4.96 5.41 0.15
CA GLN A 125 6.07 5.36 -0.80
C GLN A 125 7.13 6.38 -0.40
N ARG A 126 8.29 5.88 0.06
CA ARG A 126 9.38 6.76 0.53
C ARG A 126 10.52 6.95 -0.47
N SER A 127 10.70 6.02 -1.40
CA SER A 127 11.75 6.05 -2.43
C SER A 127 11.32 5.21 -3.64
N GLY A 128 11.91 5.47 -4.81
CA GLY A 128 11.47 4.89 -6.10
C GLY A 128 10.33 5.66 -6.78
N GLU A 129 9.84 5.09 -7.87
CA GLU A 129 8.65 5.55 -8.61
C GLU A 129 7.43 4.70 -8.26
N LEU A 130 6.23 5.30 -8.32
CA LEU A 130 4.96 4.58 -8.16
C LEU A 130 4.10 4.73 -9.40
N THR A 131 3.68 3.61 -9.99
CA THR A 131 2.65 3.58 -11.03
C THR A 131 1.44 2.82 -10.54
N MET A 132 0.24 3.39 -10.68
CA MET A 132 -1.00 2.65 -10.43
C MET A 132 -1.97 2.87 -11.60
N THR A 133 -2.34 1.77 -12.26
CA THR A 133 -3.27 1.78 -13.39
C THR A 133 -4.51 0.98 -13.05
N GLY A 134 -5.66 1.65 -12.97
CA GLY A 134 -6.91 1.04 -12.54
C GLY A 134 -6.95 0.75 -11.03
N GLY A 135 -8.02 0.11 -10.57
CA GLY A 135 -8.14 -0.27 -9.17
C GLY A 135 -8.57 0.88 -8.25
N ARG A 136 -8.33 0.72 -6.93
CA ARG A 136 -8.76 1.72 -5.94
C ARG A 136 -7.88 1.77 -4.68
N LEU A 137 -7.91 2.93 -4.05
CA LEU A 137 -7.46 3.19 -2.68
C LEU A 137 -8.69 3.61 -1.87
N PHE A 138 -9.24 2.71 -1.08
CA PHE A 138 -10.54 2.93 -0.43
C PHE A 138 -10.50 2.69 1.08
N GLY A 139 -11.13 3.56 1.87
CA GLY A 139 -11.36 3.25 3.29
C GLY A 139 -10.11 3.20 4.17
N ASN A 140 -8.93 3.57 3.65
CA ASN A 140 -7.69 3.46 4.41
C ASN A 140 -7.56 4.62 5.40
N ASP A 141 -7.02 4.34 6.57
CA ASP A 141 -7.05 5.28 7.67
C ASP A 141 -5.72 5.41 8.43
N LEU A 142 -5.63 6.54 9.15
CA LEU A 142 -4.59 6.82 10.13
C LEU A 142 -5.29 7.18 11.44
N PRO A 143 -4.70 6.92 12.63
CA PRO A 143 -5.35 7.22 13.89
C PRO A 143 -5.54 8.73 14.09
N ALA A 144 -6.35 9.09 15.09
CA ALA A 144 -6.57 10.47 15.53
C ALA A 144 -5.24 11.22 15.72
N CYS A 145 -5.10 12.37 15.09
CA CYS A 145 -4.00 13.30 15.30
C CYS A 145 -3.87 13.58 16.81
N LEU A 146 -2.76 13.14 17.41
CA LEU A 146 -2.29 13.72 18.67
C LEU A 146 -1.35 14.87 18.26
N ASP A 147 -1.41 15.98 18.99
CA ASP A 147 -0.87 17.28 18.57
C ASP A 147 0.50 17.22 17.86
N ASN A 148 0.63 17.94 16.73
CA ASN A 148 1.86 18.09 15.92
C ASN A 148 2.42 16.83 15.21
N ASP A 149 1.71 15.70 15.19
CA ASP A 149 2.23 14.45 14.60
C ASP A 149 2.41 14.46 13.07
N GLY A 150 1.97 15.52 12.38
CA GLY A 150 2.29 15.70 10.96
C GLY A 150 1.77 14.61 10.01
N ARG A 151 0.86 13.74 10.47
CA ARG A 151 0.30 12.59 9.74
C ARG A 151 -0.37 13.01 8.43
N LYS A 152 -0.13 12.22 7.39
CA LYS A 152 -0.42 12.58 5.99
C LYS A 152 -0.71 11.34 5.14
N GLY A 153 -1.57 11.50 4.14
CA GLY A 153 -1.72 10.51 3.08
C GLY A 153 -2.42 9.24 3.52
N ALA A 154 -3.59 9.30 4.19
CA ALA A 154 -4.22 8.07 4.68
C ALA A 154 -4.54 7.05 3.57
N GLY A 155 -4.87 7.52 2.36
CA GLY A 155 -4.89 6.64 1.18
C GLY A 155 -3.48 6.37 0.65
N LEU A 156 -2.78 7.44 0.27
CA LEU A 156 -1.45 7.38 -0.34
C LEU A 156 -0.55 8.50 0.19
N TYR A 157 0.61 8.12 0.70
CA TYR A 157 1.69 9.04 1.05
C TYR A 157 2.87 8.85 0.09
N LEU A 158 3.31 9.93 -0.56
CA LEU A 158 4.43 9.94 -1.48
C LEU A 158 5.49 10.93 -1.01
N SER A 159 6.72 10.44 -0.79
CA SER A 159 7.90 11.28 -0.53
C SER A 159 9.12 10.91 -1.38
N GLY A 160 8.93 10.08 -2.41
CA GLY A 160 9.98 9.65 -3.35
C GLY A 160 10.14 10.56 -4.59
N PHE A 161 10.36 9.95 -5.75
CA PHE A 161 10.73 10.67 -6.98
C PHE A 161 9.54 11.15 -7.79
N ALA A 162 8.73 10.22 -8.29
CA ALA A 162 7.59 10.49 -9.15
C ALA A 162 6.49 9.46 -8.91
N ALA A 163 5.25 9.87 -9.18
CA ALA A 163 4.11 8.96 -9.14
C ALA A 163 3.15 9.24 -10.30
N GLN A 164 2.59 8.16 -10.84
CA GLN A 164 1.62 8.19 -11.92
C GLN A 164 0.42 7.35 -11.52
N LEU A 165 -0.74 7.98 -11.45
CA LEU A 165 -2.00 7.29 -11.22
C LEU A 165 -2.84 7.45 -12.48
N GLU A 166 -3.27 6.34 -13.10
CA GLU A 166 -4.18 6.28 -14.26
C GLU A 166 -5.43 5.44 -13.91
N SER A 167 -6.64 5.93 -14.21
CA SER A 167 -7.92 5.24 -13.94
C SER A 167 -8.18 4.70 -12.51
N VAL A 168 -7.49 5.20 -11.47
CA VAL A 168 -7.69 4.82 -10.05
C VAL A 168 -8.90 5.50 -9.38
N THR A 169 -9.55 4.83 -8.44
CA THR A 169 -10.50 5.49 -7.51
C THR A 169 -9.85 5.72 -6.15
N VAL A 170 -9.88 6.95 -5.62
CA VAL A 170 -9.35 7.25 -4.27
C VAL A 170 -10.48 7.87 -3.44
N ARG A 171 -11.00 7.12 -2.46
CA ARG A 171 -12.23 7.53 -1.76
C ARG A 171 -12.28 7.02 -0.32
N SER A 172 -12.92 7.79 0.56
CA SER A 172 -13.16 7.38 1.95
C SER A 172 -11.90 7.06 2.74
N ASN A 173 -10.74 7.59 2.33
CA ASN A 173 -9.53 7.50 3.13
C ASN A 173 -9.52 8.65 4.14
N GLY A 174 -9.18 8.36 5.40
CA GLY A 174 -9.44 9.26 6.52
C GLY A 174 -8.29 9.32 7.52
N ILE A 175 -8.15 10.45 8.20
CA ILE A 175 -7.37 10.51 9.43
C ILE A 175 -8.42 10.56 10.53
N ASP A 176 -8.46 9.54 11.36
CA ASP A 176 -9.53 9.22 12.31
C ASP A 176 -9.48 10.15 13.53
N GLY A 177 -9.56 11.46 13.29
CA GLY A 177 -9.97 12.45 14.27
C GLY A 177 -11.39 12.88 13.91
N ASP A 178 -12.25 13.04 14.90
CA ASP A 178 -13.60 13.61 14.80
C ASP A 178 -13.66 15.07 14.27
N GLY A 179 -12.63 15.52 13.54
CA GLY A 179 -12.42 16.89 13.10
C GLY A 179 -12.19 17.88 14.24
N SER A 180 -12.31 17.47 15.51
CA SER A 180 -12.40 18.36 16.66
C SER A 180 -11.12 18.41 17.51
N THR A 181 -10.26 17.38 17.45
CA THR A 181 -8.98 17.36 18.19
C THR A 181 -7.77 17.77 17.34
N CYS A 182 -7.88 17.84 16.01
CA CYS A 182 -6.80 18.42 15.18
C CYS A 182 -6.82 19.95 15.31
N THR A 183 -6.20 20.47 16.37
CA THR A 183 -6.13 21.91 16.67
C THR A 183 -5.21 22.68 15.72
N SER A 184 -4.30 21.98 15.03
CA SER A 184 -3.64 22.48 13.83
C SER A 184 -4.47 22.04 12.62
N GLY A 185 -4.80 22.95 11.70
CA GLY A 185 -5.59 22.67 10.48
C GLY A 185 -4.92 21.73 9.47
N THR A 186 -4.38 20.61 9.94
CA THR A 186 -3.48 19.67 9.27
C THR A 186 -4.24 18.37 8.99
N MET A 187 -5.44 18.47 8.41
CA MET A 187 -6.07 17.33 7.69
C MET A 187 -5.42 17.18 6.31
N ALA A 188 -4.10 17.19 6.30
CA ALA A 188 -3.29 17.36 5.13
C ALA A 188 -3.24 16.02 4.37
N GLY A 189 -3.95 15.93 3.26
CA GLY A 189 -3.79 14.78 2.36
C GLY A 189 -4.51 13.50 2.81
N ALA A 190 -5.66 13.54 3.50
CA ALA A 190 -6.36 12.31 3.92
C ALA A 190 -6.54 11.30 2.76
N GLY A 191 -6.80 11.79 1.54
CA GLY A 191 -6.70 10.98 0.32
C GLY A 191 -5.27 10.72 -0.12
N ILE A 192 -4.58 11.76 -0.61
CA ILE A 192 -3.21 11.66 -1.14
C ILE A 192 -2.37 12.81 -0.59
N TRP A 193 -1.22 12.49 -0.04
CA TRP A 193 -0.14 13.44 0.23
C TRP A 193 1.03 13.19 -0.72
N SER A 194 1.61 14.26 -1.28
CA SER A 194 2.73 14.13 -2.23
C SER A 194 3.77 15.24 -2.10
N ASP A 195 5.00 14.88 -1.76
CA ASP A 195 6.16 15.78 -1.86
C ASP A 195 7.07 15.42 -3.07
N VAL A 196 6.56 14.62 -4.01
CA VAL A 196 7.33 14.16 -5.19
C VAL A 196 7.52 15.24 -6.24
N GLN A 197 8.48 15.05 -7.15
CA GLN A 197 8.80 16.03 -8.20
C GLN A 197 7.71 16.13 -9.27
N SER A 198 6.99 15.03 -9.51
CA SER A 198 5.91 14.96 -10.49
C SER A 198 4.88 13.93 -10.06
N LEU A 199 3.64 14.39 -9.83
CA LEU A 199 2.48 13.54 -9.67
C LEU A 199 1.49 13.78 -10.82
N ILE A 200 1.30 12.74 -11.65
CA ILE A 200 0.35 12.75 -12.77
C ILE A 200 -0.88 11.93 -12.36
N VAL A 201 -2.06 12.54 -12.47
CA VAL A 201 -3.32 11.92 -12.06
C VAL A 201 -4.36 12.16 -13.15
N SER A 202 -4.78 11.09 -13.85
CA SER A 202 -5.68 11.16 -15.01
C SER A 202 -6.90 10.23 -14.90
N ASN A 203 -8.08 10.62 -15.37
CA ASN A 203 -9.28 9.75 -15.38
C ASN A 203 -9.69 9.18 -14.00
N LYS A 204 -9.84 10.03 -12.97
CA LYS A 204 -10.07 9.61 -11.57
C LYS A 204 -11.43 9.95 -11.01
N VAL A 205 -11.80 9.24 -9.94
CA VAL A 205 -12.77 9.70 -8.93
C VAL A 205 -12.05 9.89 -7.60
N ILE A 206 -11.82 11.15 -7.19
CA ILE A 206 -11.31 11.51 -5.87
C ILE A 206 -12.42 12.25 -5.13
N ARG A 207 -12.88 11.73 -3.99
CA ARG A 207 -13.94 12.33 -3.16
C ARG A 207 -13.52 12.34 -1.69
N ASP A 208 -14.18 13.19 -0.89
CA ASP A 208 -14.03 13.30 0.57
C ASP A 208 -12.77 14.06 1.07
N GLY A 209 -12.11 14.82 0.19
CA GLY A 209 -11.21 15.91 0.57
C GLY A 209 -9.71 15.59 0.57
N ASN A 210 -8.96 16.57 0.06
CA ASN A 210 -7.52 16.78 0.22
C ASN A 210 -6.59 15.78 -0.49
N VAL A 211 -6.35 16.03 -1.78
CA VAL A 211 -5.02 15.81 -2.38
C VAL A 211 -4.19 17.05 -2.05
N GLN A 212 -3.04 16.91 -1.37
CA GLN A 212 -2.19 18.04 -0.94
C GLN A 212 -0.70 17.71 -1.09
N GLY A 213 0.13 18.69 -1.48
CA GLY A 213 1.50 18.41 -1.90
C GLY A 213 2.14 19.42 -2.86
N LEU A 214 3.40 19.19 -3.25
CA LEU A 214 4.10 19.94 -4.29
C LEU A 214 3.96 19.23 -5.65
N ALA A 215 3.89 20.02 -6.73
CA ALA A 215 3.87 19.59 -8.14
C ALA A 215 2.70 18.69 -8.60
N PHE A 216 1.51 19.29 -8.74
CA PHE A 216 0.34 18.64 -9.36
C PHE A 216 0.17 19.01 -10.82
N LYS A 217 -0.03 18.00 -11.67
CA LYS A 217 -0.63 18.18 -13.00
C LYS A 217 -1.81 17.23 -13.15
N LEU A 218 -3.02 17.80 -13.16
CA LEU A 218 -4.26 17.09 -13.45
C LEU A 218 -4.50 17.13 -14.95
N TYR A 219 -4.76 15.97 -15.55
CA TYR A 219 -5.08 15.82 -16.97
C TYR A 219 -6.38 15.04 -17.16
#